data_AF-A0A399ESH5-F1
#
_entry.id   AF-A0A399ESH5-F1
#
_cell.length_a   1.000
_cell.length_b   1.000
_cell.length_c   1.000
_cell.angle_alpha   90.00
_cell.angle_beta   90.00
_cell.angle_gamma   90.00
#
_symmetry.space_group_name_H-M   'P 1'
#
loop_
_entity.id
_entity.type
_entity.pdbx_description
1 polymer ?
#
loop_
_entity_poly.entity_id
_entity_poly.type
_entity_poly.pdbx_seq_one_letter_code
_entity_poly.pdbx_strand_id
1 'polypeptide(L)'
;MSLLHPAALRWRYRLFSGASVGKAEATRRGLYARRISRICFQDFREVKEPYTGAAGGTLARLEGPVIPSTLRAARDGRGFVLRVKEVEGKGGEARFWLPGRRVARAWATDRLERERRPLEPDPGGGLRFPVKARGLATVRPEPEGA
;
A
#
# COMPACT_ATOMS: atom_id res chain seq x y z
N MET A 1 25.01 38.20 27.40
CA MET A 1 24.51 36.94 27.98
C MET A 1 23.42 36.40 27.06
N SER A 2 23.70 35.30 26.34
CA SER A 2 22.74 34.67 25.42
C SER A 2 21.82 33.74 26.20
N LEU A 3 20.54 34.06 26.27
CA LEU A 3 19.51 33.18 26.84
C LEU A 3 19.19 32.11 25.78
N LEU A 4 19.83 30.96 25.88
CA LEU A 4 19.43 29.75 25.18
C LEU A 4 18.04 29.34 25.71
N HIS A 5 16.98 29.59 24.94
CA HIS A 5 15.68 28.99 25.21
C HIS A 5 15.82 27.46 25.12
N PRO A 6 15.43 26.69 26.15
CA PRO A 6 15.43 25.24 26.05
C PRO A 6 14.48 24.83 24.91
N ALA A 7 14.98 24.01 23.99
CA ALA A 7 14.20 23.56 22.85
C ALA A 7 12.93 22.81 23.33
N ALA A 8 11.76 23.29 22.89
CA ALA A 8 10.49 22.65 23.23
C ALA A 8 10.39 21.29 22.53
N LEU A 9 10.36 20.21 23.31
CA LEU A 9 10.10 18.87 22.80
C LEU A 9 8.59 18.63 22.70
N ARG A 10 8.15 18.10 21.55
CA ARG A 10 6.74 17.74 21.32
C ARG A 10 6.62 16.26 20.96
N TRP A 11 5.95 15.50 21.82
CA TRP A 11 5.61 14.11 21.58
C TRP A 11 4.19 13.99 21.01
N ARG A 12 4.01 13.02 20.10
CA ARG A 12 2.70 12.61 19.59
C ARG A 12 2.59 11.10 19.76
N TYR A 13 1.60 10.66 20.52
CA TYR A 13 1.29 9.25 20.71
C TYR A 13 -0.22 9.03 20.60
N ARG A 14 -0.63 7.79 20.35
CA ARG A 14 -2.01 7.33 20.46
C ARG A 14 -2.00 5.94 21.08
N LEU A 15 -2.90 5.72 22.03
CA LEU A 15 -3.15 4.43 22.64
C LEU A 15 -4.45 3.88 22.07
N PHE A 16 -4.44 2.60 21.72
CA PHE A 16 -5.60 1.88 21.25
C PHE A 16 -5.67 0.55 22.00
N SER A 17 -6.81 0.28 22.64
CA SER A 17 -7.10 -0.97 23.32
C SER A 17 -8.54 -1.37 23.04
N GLY A 18 -8.82 -2.67 23.16
CA GLY A 18 -10.16 -3.24 22.99
C GLY A 18 -10.05 -4.75 22.97
N ALA A 19 -11.02 -5.44 23.59
CA ALA A 19 -11.00 -6.89 23.75
C ALA A 19 -10.90 -7.66 22.41
N SER A 20 -11.39 -7.05 21.33
CA SER A 20 -11.39 -7.61 19.98
C SER A 20 -10.28 -7.06 19.07
N VAL A 21 -9.40 -6.18 19.56
CA VAL A 21 -8.35 -5.57 18.73
C VAL A 21 -7.19 -6.55 18.56
N GLY A 22 -7.22 -7.30 17.46
CA GLY A 22 -6.12 -8.17 17.06
C GLY A 22 -4.86 -7.40 16.64
N LYS A 23 -3.73 -8.12 16.59
CA LYS A 23 -2.41 -7.55 16.27
C LYS A 23 -2.35 -6.83 14.92
N ALA A 24 -3.01 -7.37 13.89
CA ALA A 24 -3.06 -6.74 12.57
C ALA A 24 -3.80 -5.41 12.60
N GLU A 25 -4.94 -5.35 13.29
CA GLU A 25 -5.73 -4.13 13.42
C GLU A 25 -4.97 -3.06 14.21
N ALA A 26 -4.34 -3.45 15.33
CA ALA A 26 -3.47 -2.55 16.09
C ALA A 26 -2.32 -2.02 15.24
N THR A 27 -1.69 -2.88 14.44
CA THR A 27 -0.59 -2.48 13.53
C THR A 27 -1.07 -1.53 12.45
N ARG A 28 -2.21 -1.80 11.81
CA ARG A 28 -2.83 -0.94 10.79
C ARG A 28 -3.15 0.44 11.37
N ARG A 29 -3.85 0.49 12.50
CA ARG A 29 -4.19 1.76 13.19
C ARG A 29 -2.96 2.55 13.58
N GLY A 30 -1.94 1.88 14.12
CA GLY A 30 -0.67 2.51 14.46
C GLY A 30 0.03 3.12 13.24
N LEU A 31 0.01 2.43 12.10
CA LEU A 31 0.60 2.94 10.86
C LEU A 31 -0.20 4.14 10.30
N TYR A 32 -1.52 4.05 10.27
CA TYR A 32 -2.39 5.14 9.79
C TYR A 32 -2.30 6.38 10.69
N ALA A 33 -2.17 6.20 12.01
CA ALA A 33 -1.99 7.31 12.94
C ALA A 33 -0.66 8.07 12.77
N ARG A 34 0.36 7.44 12.19
CA ARG A 34 1.68 8.05 11.94
C ARG A 34 1.76 8.80 10.61
N ARG A 35 0.89 8.48 9.65
CA ARG A 35 0.90 9.13 8.34
C ARG A 35 0.14 10.45 8.41
N ILE A 36 0.71 11.50 7.82
CA ILE A 36 -0.05 12.69 7.45
C ILE A 36 -1.06 12.21 6.42
N SER A 37 -2.28 11.95 6.87
CA SER A 37 -3.21 11.05 6.17
C SER A 37 -4.06 11.75 5.10
N ARG A 38 -3.74 13.01 4.78
CA ARG A 38 -4.39 13.74 3.70
C ARG A 38 -3.40 14.70 3.07
N ILE A 39 -3.09 14.46 1.80
CA ILE A 39 -2.43 15.44 0.95
C ILE A 39 -3.57 16.24 0.31
N CYS A 40 -3.58 17.55 0.56
CA CYS A 40 -4.48 18.47 -0.13
C CYS A 40 -3.66 19.24 -1.15
N PHE A 41 -4.20 19.41 -2.36
CA PHE A 41 -3.66 20.30 -3.37
C PHE A 41 -4.83 21.05 -3.99
N GLN A 42 -4.55 22.24 -4.51
CA GLN A 42 -5.51 23.00 -5.29
C GLN A 42 -5.20 22.76 -6.77
N ASP A 43 -6.22 22.34 -7.52
CA ASP A 43 -6.14 22.13 -8.95
C ASP A 43 -7.29 22.87 -9.61
N PHE A 44 -6.97 23.63 -10.66
CA PHE A 44 -7.94 24.45 -11.40
C PHE A 44 -8.32 23.81 -12.74
N ARG A 45 -7.79 22.62 -13.03
CA ARG A 45 -8.15 21.87 -14.23
C ARG A 45 -9.54 21.24 -14.08
N GLU A 46 -10.13 20.90 -15.22
CA GLU A 46 -11.35 20.10 -15.26
C GLU A 46 -11.14 18.75 -14.55
N VAL A 47 -12.01 18.44 -13.59
CA VAL A 47 -11.97 17.20 -12.83
C VAL A 47 -12.49 16.06 -13.70
N LYS A 48 -11.70 14.99 -13.81
CA LYS A 48 -12.05 13.79 -14.60
C LYS A 48 -12.45 12.64 -13.68
N GLU A 49 -13.25 11.71 -14.21
CA GLU A 49 -13.46 10.40 -13.58
C GLU A 49 -12.11 9.74 -13.24
N PRO A 50 -11.96 9.08 -12.07
CA PRO A 50 -12.96 8.83 -11.03
C PRO A 50 -13.03 9.91 -9.92
N TYR A 51 -12.45 11.09 -10.13
CA TYR A 51 -12.32 12.14 -9.10
C TYR A 51 -13.54 13.06 -8.98
N THR A 52 -14.50 12.93 -9.89
CA THR A 52 -15.82 13.59 -9.91
C THR A 52 -16.76 13.06 -8.83
N GLY A 53 -16.59 11.80 -8.40
CA GLY A 53 -17.40 11.21 -7.34
C GLY A 53 -17.14 11.82 -5.97
N ALA A 54 -18.17 11.98 -5.14
CA ALA A 54 -18.05 12.56 -3.79
C ALA A 54 -17.12 11.76 -2.84
N ALA A 55 -16.98 10.46 -3.07
CA ALA A 55 -16.04 9.60 -2.35
C ALA A 55 -14.61 9.67 -2.90
N GLY A 56 -14.40 10.36 -4.03
CA GLY A 56 -13.16 10.37 -4.80
C GLY A 56 -12.90 9.05 -5.54
N GLY A 57 -11.69 8.96 -6.11
CA GLY A 57 -11.20 7.76 -6.78
C GLY A 57 -10.47 6.80 -5.85
N THR A 58 -10.60 5.50 -6.10
CA THR A 58 -9.72 4.49 -5.50
C THR A 58 -8.62 4.12 -6.48
N LEU A 59 -7.36 4.45 -6.15
CA LEU A 59 -6.21 4.08 -6.99
C LEU A 59 -5.98 2.58 -7.01
N ALA A 60 -6.03 1.94 -5.84
CA ALA A 60 -5.76 0.52 -5.68
C ALA A 60 -6.43 -0.04 -4.42
N ARG A 61 -6.79 -1.33 -4.47
CA ARG A 61 -7.32 -2.09 -3.34
C ARG A 61 -6.37 -3.22 -2.98
N LEU A 62 -6.14 -3.40 -1.68
CA LEU A 62 -5.30 -4.48 -1.14
C LEU A 62 -6.04 -5.18 -0.01
N GLU A 63 -6.13 -6.50 -0.08
CA GLU A 63 -6.76 -7.36 0.92
C GLU A 63 -5.78 -8.44 1.41
N GLY A 64 -6.12 -9.04 2.56
CA GLY A 64 -5.32 -10.06 3.23
C GLY A 64 -4.58 -9.56 4.48
N PRO A 65 -3.76 -10.40 5.11
CA PRO A 65 -3.06 -10.11 6.38
C PRO A 65 -1.84 -9.22 6.16
N VAL A 66 -1.97 -8.20 5.30
CA VAL A 66 -0.87 -7.36 4.83
C VAL A 66 -1.13 -5.87 5.00
N ILE A 67 -0.04 -5.10 4.99
CA ILE A 67 -0.06 -3.64 4.84
C ILE A 67 0.89 -3.21 3.72
N PRO A 68 0.54 -2.18 2.92
CA PRO A 68 1.43 -1.68 1.89
C PRO A 68 2.58 -0.89 2.52
N SER A 69 3.81 -1.20 2.12
CA SER A 69 5.00 -0.41 2.45
C SER A 69 5.46 0.46 1.29
N THR A 70 5.18 0.06 0.05
CA THR A 70 5.52 0.84 -1.15
C THR A 70 4.54 0.56 -2.28
N LEU A 71 4.15 1.62 -3.00
CA LEU A 71 3.53 1.56 -4.31
C LEU A 71 4.19 2.65 -5.15
N ARG A 72 4.92 2.26 -6.20
CA ARG A 72 5.67 3.19 -7.06
C ARG A 72 5.78 2.67 -8.48
N ALA A 73 6.03 3.55 -9.45
CA ALA A 73 6.39 3.12 -10.80
C ALA A 73 7.61 2.18 -10.78
N ALA A 74 7.58 1.14 -11.61
CA ALA A 74 8.71 0.25 -11.79
C ALA A 74 9.89 0.99 -12.46
N ARG A 75 11.13 0.57 -12.16
CA ARG A 75 12.34 1.25 -12.68
C ARG A 75 12.50 1.13 -14.20
N ASP A 76 11.99 0.05 -14.77
CA ASP A 76 11.98 -0.23 -16.20
C ASP A 76 10.82 0.47 -16.95
N GLY A 77 10.02 1.27 -16.25
CA GLY A 77 8.85 1.95 -16.80
C GLY A 77 7.63 1.04 -17.00
N ARG A 78 7.75 -0.27 -16.74
CA ARG A 78 6.67 -1.24 -17.01
C ARG A 78 5.88 -1.54 -15.74
N GLY A 79 4.70 -0.94 -15.66
CA GLY A 79 3.79 -1.12 -14.53
C GLY A 79 4.33 -0.50 -13.24
N PHE A 80 4.08 -1.15 -12.12
CA PHE A 80 4.41 -0.62 -10.80
C PHE A 80 4.85 -1.70 -9.82
N VAL A 81 5.60 -1.29 -8.82
CA VAL A 81 6.14 -2.14 -7.77
C VAL A 81 5.30 -1.94 -6.52
N LEU A 82 4.64 -3.00 -6.10
CA LEU A 82 3.92 -3.09 -4.85
C LEU A 82 4.73 -3.93 -3.87
N ARG A 83 5.07 -3.34 -2.72
CA ARG A 83 5.67 -4.06 -1.60
C ARG A 83 4.72 -4.07 -0.42
N VAL A 84 4.54 -5.24 0.16
CA VAL A 84 3.68 -5.44 1.32
C VAL A 84 4.41 -6.17 2.45
N LYS A 85 3.92 -5.96 3.67
CA LYS A 85 4.39 -6.65 4.87
C LYS A 85 3.24 -7.43 5.49
N GLU A 86 3.49 -8.68 5.86
CA GLU A 86 2.55 -9.51 6.62
C GLU A 86 2.52 -9.07 8.10
N VAL A 87 1.33 -8.96 8.69
CA VAL A 87 1.13 -8.35 10.02
C VAL A 87 0.53 -9.26 11.09
N GLU A 88 0.03 -10.44 10.73
CA GLU A 88 -0.58 -11.39 11.67
C GLU A 88 0.40 -12.42 12.21
N GLY A 89 1.54 -12.61 11.54
CA GLY A 89 2.54 -13.62 11.85
C GLY A 89 2.14 -15.03 11.43
N LYS A 90 1.11 -15.18 10.59
CA LYS A 90 0.61 -16.50 10.14
C LYS A 90 0.88 -16.79 8.67
N GLY A 91 1.26 -15.76 7.88
CA GLY A 91 1.37 -15.92 6.43
C GLY A 91 0.00 -16.13 5.80
N GLY A 92 -0.05 -16.17 4.47
CA GLY A 92 -1.29 -16.36 3.74
C GLY A 92 -1.24 -15.82 2.32
N GLU A 93 -2.40 -15.44 1.81
CA GLU A 93 -2.57 -14.84 0.50
C GLU A 93 -2.96 -13.36 0.65
N ALA A 94 -2.35 -12.51 -0.17
CA ALA A 94 -2.78 -11.15 -0.38
C ALA A 94 -3.40 -11.00 -1.76
N ARG A 95 -4.36 -10.08 -1.87
CA ARG A 95 -5.04 -9.81 -3.13
C ARG A 95 -5.00 -8.33 -3.45
N PHE A 96 -4.75 -8.01 -4.71
CA PHE A 96 -4.55 -6.66 -5.19
C PHE A 96 -5.36 -6.39 -6.46
N TRP A 97 -5.95 -5.20 -6.54
CA TRP A 97 -6.72 -4.77 -7.72
C TRP A 97 -6.54 -3.29 -7.99
N LEU A 98 -6.68 -2.93 -9.27
CA LEU A 98 -6.77 -1.57 -9.76
C LEU A 98 -8.20 -1.31 -10.25
N PRO A 99 -9.01 -0.50 -9.55
CA PRO A 99 -10.32 -0.14 -10.07
C PRO A 99 -10.23 0.48 -11.48
N GLY A 100 -11.01 -0.05 -12.42
CA GLY A 100 -11.02 0.41 -13.82
C GLY A 100 -9.85 -0.07 -14.70
N ARG A 101 -8.94 -0.91 -14.19
CA ARG A 101 -7.86 -1.53 -14.98
C ARG A 101 -7.68 -3.01 -14.63
N ARG A 102 -7.33 -3.82 -15.62
CA ARG A 102 -6.97 -5.23 -15.40
C ARG A 102 -5.46 -5.38 -15.34
N VAL A 103 -4.99 -6.29 -14.51
CA VAL A 103 -3.59 -6.72 -14.50
C VAL A 103 -3.37 -7.67 -15.67
N ALA A 104 -2.55 -7.28 -16.64
CA ALA A 104 -2.22 -8.10 -17.81
C ALA A 104 -1.13 -9.13 -17.49
N ARG A 105 -0.12 -8.72 -16.73
CA ARG A 105 1.01 -9.56 -16.34
C ARG A 105 1.45 -9.20 -14.93
N ALA A 106 2.04 -10.15 -14.22
CA ALA A 106 2.63 -9.87 -12.92
C ALA A 106 3.81 -10.79 -12.62
N TRP A 107 4.73 -10.31 -11.79
CA TRP A 107 5.86 -11.07 -11.30
C TRP A 107 6.01 -10.90 -9.80
N ALA A 108 6.38 -11.99 -9.12
CA ALA A 108 7.01 -11.90 -7.81
C ALA A 108 8.45 -11.45 -8.02
N THR A 109 8.88 -10.42 -7.27
CA THR A 109 10.22 -9.85 -7.39
C THR A 109 10.97 -9.91 -6.06
N ASP A 110 12.29 -9.75 -6.12
CA ASP A 110 13.06 -9.45 -4.92
C ASP A 110 13.01 -7.96 -4.53
N ARG A 111 13.82 -7.59 -3.54
CA ARG A 111 13.88 -6.20 -3.05
C ARG A 111 14.51 -5.23 -4.04
N LEU A 112 15.26 -5.74 -5.02
CA LEU A 112 15.92 -5.00 -6.10
C LEU A 112 15.09 -5.03 -7.40
N GLU A 113 13.84 -5.50 -7.35
CA GLU A 113 12.92 -5.61 -8.49
C GLU A 113 13.35 -6.61 -9.56
N ARG A 114 14.24 -7.55 -9.22
CA ARG A 114 14.56 -8.66 -10.12
C ARG A 114 13.40 -9.65 -10.10
N GLU A 115 12.87 -9.94 -11.28
CA GLU A 115 11.83 -10.94 -11.49
C GLU A 115 12.31 -12.32 -11.02
N ARG A 116 11.46 -13.03 -10.28
CA ARG A 116 11.75 -14.38 -9.81
C ARG A 116 10.79 -15.40 -10.40
N ARG A 117 9.49 -15.11 -10.32
CA ARG A 117 8.45 -16.02 -10.76
C ARG A 117 7.31 -15.22 -11.39
N PRO A 118 6.79 -15.61 -12.56
CA PRO A 118 5.55 -15.06 -13.04
C PRO A 118 4.41 -15.39 -12.05
N LEU A 119 3.44 -14.48 -12.01
CA LEU A 119 2.20 -14.63 -11.25
C LEU A 119 1.05 -14.48 -12.24
N GLU A 120 0.14 -15.44 -12.20
CA GLU A 120 -1.06 -15.41 -13.02
C GLU A 120 -2.04 -14.36 -12.46
N PRO A 121 -2.51 -13.42 -13.29
CA PRO A 121 -3.62 -12.55 -12.92
C PRO A 121 -4.89 -13.36 -12.61
N ASP A 122 -5.69 -12.86 -11.68
CA ASP A 122 -7.01 -13.43 -11.39
C ASP A 122 -7.97 -13.14 -12.57
N PRO A 123 -8.89 -14.06 -12.94
CA PRO A 123 -9.92 -13.80 -13.96
C PRO A 123 -10.69 -12.48 -13.79
N GLY A 124 -10.84 -12.01 -12.54
CA GLY A 124 -11.42 -10.71 -12.20
C GLY A 124 -10.55 -9.49 -12.50
N GLY A 125 -9.38 -9.66 -13.14
CA GLY A 125 -8.44 -8.58 -13.48
C GLY A 125 -7.53 -8.14 -12.33
N GLY A 126 -7.52 -8.89 -11.23
CA GLY A 126 -6.67 -8.63 -10.06
C GLY A 126 -5.41 -9.47 -10.03
N LEU A 127 -4.74 -9.48 -8.88
CA LEU A 127 -3.56 -10.30 -8.62
C LEU A 127 -3.68 -10.96 -7.25
N ARG A 128 -3.38 -12.26 -7.17
CA ARG A 128 -3.21 -12.99 -5.91
C ARG A 128 -1.75 -13.39 -5.74
N PHE A 129 -1.23 -13.24 -4.53
CA PHE A 129 0.16 -13.61 -4.27
C PHE A 129 0.39 -14.03 -2.82
N PRO A 130 1.29 -15.01 -2.60
CA PRO A 130 1.58 -15.51 -1.26
C PRO A 130 2.45 -14.53 -0.47
N VAL A 131 2.23 -14.49 0.84
CA VAL A 131 3.04 -13.77 1.82
C VAL A 131 3.44 -14.71 2.95
N LYS A 132 4.74 -14.76 3.26
CA LYS A 132 5.25 -15.55 4.38
C LYS A 132 4.90 -14.87 5.70
N ALA A 133 4.75 -15.67 6.77
CA ALA A 133 4.60 -15.17 8.13
C ALA A 133 5.71 -14.17 8.49
N ARG A 134 5.32 -12.97 8.95
CA ARG A 134 6.20 -11.83 9.26
C ARG A 134 7.09 -11.39 8.09
N GLY A 135 6.76 -11.82 6.87
CA GLY A 135 7.58 -11.64 5.67
C GLY A 135 7.25 -10.35 4.91
N LEU A 136 8.06 -10.11 3.89
CA LEU A 136 7.81 -9.13 2.84
C LEU A 136 7.54 -9.86 1.54
N ALA A 137 6.55 -9.39 0.79
CA ALA A 137 6.38 -9.75 -0.62
C ALA A 137 6.53 -8.48 -1.46
N THR A 138 7.19 -8.61 -2.61
CA THR A 138 7.25 -7.57 -3.63
C THR A 138 6.72 -8.17 -4.91
N VAL A 139 5.76 -7.48 -5.54
CA VAL A 139 5.17 -7.88 -6.80
C VAL A 139 5.21 -6.72 -7.79
N ARG A 140 5.37 -7.03 -9.07
CA ARG A 140 5.31 -6.07 -10.18
C ARG A 140 4.13 -6.40 -11.10
N PRO A 141 2.92 -5.90 -10.79
CA PRO A 141 1.81 -5.93 -11.74
C PRO A 141 2.00 -4.91 -12.87
N GLU A 142 1.66 -5.34 -14.08
CA GLU A 142 1.58 -4.54 -15.30
C GLU A 142 0.10 -4.47 -15.71
N PRO A 143 -0.54 -3.29 -15.69
CA PRO A 143 -1.91 -3.15 -16.16
C PRO A 143 -2.00 -3.26 -17.68
N GLU A 144 -3.17 -3.61 -18.21
CA GLU A 144 -3.44 -3.52 -19.65
C GLU A 144 -3.23 -2.08 -20.15
N GLY A 145 -2.59 -1.95 -21.32
CA GLY A 145 -2.32 -0.64 -21.96
C GLY A 145 -1.28 0.24 -21.23
N ALA A 146 -0.36 -0.36 -20.47
CA ALA A 146 0.76 0.30 -19.80
C ALA A 146 1.97 0.54 -20.71
#